data_AF-A0A3N3WP32-F1
#
_entry.id   AF-A0A3N3WP32-F1
#
_cell.length_a   1.000
_cell.length_b   1.000
_cell.length_c   1.000
_cell.angle_alpha   90.00
_cell.angle_beta   90.00
_cell.angle_gamma   90.00
#
_symmetry.space_group_name_H-M   'P 1'
#
loop_
_entity.id
_entity.type
_entity.pdbx_description
1 polymer ?
#
loop_
_entity_poly.entity_id
_entity_poly.type
_entity_poly.pdbx_seq_one_letter_code
_entity_poly.pdbx_strand_id
1 'polypeptide(L)'
;MHNVSIAIILSTVIEQYSTEARFYETQLGIDREQWEAWKNGTASLTPAENQKIKLLFSDYEWMLIQKIVRQTVIYPEKRTSAVAEFKKMKTQIARTWLSNDLAKVELLTQSEESTQYLDLRVSITYDEWGYDDILNFRLPAFVQQQIKNEKIELLAWVKENLEETYN
;
A
#
# COMPACT_ATOMS: atom_id res chain seq x y z
N MET A 1 -10.82 5.54 16.04
CA MET A 1 -10.01 6.24 15.02
C MET A 1 -8.69 5.51 14.79
N HIS A 2 -7.89 5.29 15.85
CA HIS A 2 -6.70 4.43 15.86
C HIS A 2 -6.90 3.06 15.18
N ASN A 3 -8.00 2.38 15.49
CA ASN A 3 -8.26 1.01 14.99
C ASN A 3 -8.40 0.94 13.46
N VAL A 4 -8.87 2.00 12.79
CA VAL A 4 -9.05 2.00 11.33
C VAL A 4 -7.70 2.13 10.61
N SER A 5 -6.87 3.09 11.05
CA SER A 5 -5.51 3.23 10.52
C SER A 5 -4.68 1.99 10.83
N ILE A 6 -4.80 1.42 12.04
CA ILE A 6 -4.14 0.15 12.37
C ILE A 6 -4.56 -0.95 11.41
N ALA A 7 -5.87 -1.15 11.16
CA ALA A 7 -6.31 -2.20 10.26
C ALA A 7 -5.68 -2.10 8.86
N ILE A 8 -5.55 -0.88 8.32
CA ILE A 8 -4.87 -0.64 7.04
C ILE A 8 -3.36 -0.92 7.15
N ILE A 9 -2.71 -0.48 8.23
CA ILE A 9 -1.29 -0.75 8.50
C ILE A 9 -1.04 -2.26 8.57
N LEU A 10 -1.83 -3.01 9.35
CA LEU A 10 -1.67 -4.45 9.50
C LEU A 10 -1.89 -5.18 8.18
N SER A 11 -2.92 -4.79 7.41
CA SER A 11 -3.13 -5.33 6.06
C SER A 11 -1.89 -5.13 5.19
N THR A 12 -1.27 -3.95 5.26
CA THR A 12 -0.08 -3.61 4.45
C THR A 12 1.17 -4.34 4.95
N VAL A 13 1.32 -4.51 6.27
CA VAL A 13 2.39 -5.31 6.88
C VAL A 13 2.31 -6.76 6.41
N ILE A 14 1.12 -7.37 6.42
CA ILE A 14 0.94 -8.74 5.92
C ILE A 14 1.24 -8.82 4.42
N GLU A 15 0.82 -7.84 3.64
CA GLU A 15 1.11 -7.77 2.20
C GLU A 15 2.63 -7.66 1.93
N GLN A 16 3.37 -6.88 2.71
CA GLN A 16 4.80 -6.62 2.49
C GLN A 16 5.74 -7.66 3.14
N TYR A 17 5.36 -8.21 4.29
CA TYR A 17 6.23 -9.04 5.13
C TYR A 17 5.67 -10.44 5.41
N SER A 18 4.49 -10.77 4.87
CA SER A 18 3.77 -12.05 5.08
C SER A 18 3.23 -12.28 6.49
N THR A 19 3.94 -11.84 7.53
CA THR A 19 3.50 -11.92 8.93
C THR A 19 3.82 -10.62 9.68
N GLU A 20 3.01 -10.32 10.69
CA GLU A 20 3.28 -9.20 11.61
C GLU A 20 4.62 -9.39 12.33
N ALA A 21 4.93 -10.64 12.72
CA ALA A 21 6.18 -11.00 13.39
C ALA A 21 7.42 -10.64 12.59
N ARG A 22 7.44 -11.00 11.30
CA ARG A 22 8.56 -10.65 10.44
C ARG A 22 8.76 -9.13 10.40
N PHE A 23 7.69 -8.34 10.38
CA PHE A 23 7.81 -6.88 10.38
C PHE A 23 8.31 -6.32 11.72
N TYR A 24 7.67 -6.63 12.84
CA TYR A 24 8.04 -6.01 14.12
C TYR A 24 9.42 -6.48 14.62
N GLU A 25 9.85 -7.71 14.30
CA GLU A 25 11.18 -8.22 14.67
C GLU A 25 12.28 -7.63 13.77
N THR A 26 12.08 -7.61 12.46
CA THR A 26 13.15 -7.19 11.52
C THR A 26 13.20 -5.69 11.28
N GLN A 27 12.05 -5.01 11.26
CA GLN A 27 11.97 -3.58 10.95
C GLN A 27 11.95 -2.76 12.23
N LEU A 28 11.06 -3.08 13.18
CA LEU A 28 10.92 -2.28 14.39
C LEU A 28 11.94 -2.65 15.46
N GLY A 29 12.33 -3.92 15.55
CA GLY A 29 13.23 -4.42 16.59
C GLY A 29 12.57 -4.51 17.97
N ILE A 30 11.25 -4.70 18.00
CA ILE A 30 10.44 -4.78 19.23
C ILE A 30 9.92 -6.21 19.41
N ASP A 31 9.42 -6.53 20.60
CA ASP A 31 8.80 -7.82 20.87
C ASP A 31 7.27 -7.83 20.60
N ARG A 32 6.68 -9.01 20.70
CA ARG A 32 5.24 -9.22 20.50
C ARG A 32 4.40 -8.46 21.53
N GLU A 33 4.83 -8.35 22.77
CA GLU A 33 4.06 -7.69 23.83
C GLU A 33 3.93 -6.19 23.54
N GLN A 34 5.04 -5.56 23.15
CA GLN A 34 5.09 -4.17 22.72
C GLN A 34 4.24 -3.93 21.47
N TRP A 35 4.30 -4.84 20.50
CA TRP A 35 3.48 -4.78 19.28
C TRP A 35 1.98 -4.84 19.58
N GLU A 36 1.54 -5.80 20.40
CA GLU A 36 0.14 -5.92 20.81
C GLU A 36 -0.32 -4.71 21.63
N ALA A 37 0.53 -4.19 22.53
CA ALA A 37 0.22 -3.00 23.31
C ALA A 37 0.03 -1.76 22.42
N TRP A 38 0.86 -1.59 21.38
CA TRP A 38 0.69 -0.52 20.40
C TRP A 38 -0.61 -0.66 19.58
N LYS A 39 -0.92 -1.87 19.09
CA LYS A 39 -2.17 -2.15 18.38
C LYS A 39 -3.40 -1.85 19.24
N ASN A 40 -3.34 -2.17 20.53
CA ASN A 40 -4.44 -1.91 21.47
C ASN A 40 -4.48 -0.45 21.96
N GLY A 41 -3.49 0.37 21.61
CA GLY A 41 -3.38 1.76 22.05
C GLY A 41 -3.02 1.91 23.53
N THR A 42 -2.51 0.85 24.17
CA THR A 42 -2.07 0.87 25.57
C THR A 42 -0.61 1.29 25.72
N ALA A 43 0.18 1.20 24.63
CA ALA A 43 1.53 1.74 24.54
C ALA A 43 1.71 2.54 23.24
N SER A 44 2.70 3.44 23.24
CA SER A 44 3.11 4.19 22.04
C SER A 44 4.47 3.72 21.58
N LEU A 45 4.64 3.62 20.26
CA LEU A 45 5.95 3.41 19.65
C LEU A 45 6.80 4.68 19.73
N THR A 46 8.12 4.53 19.67
CA THR A 46 9.04 5.66 19.59
C THR A 46 8.84 6.45 18.28
N PRO A 47 9.30 7.71 18.19
CA PRO A 47 9.23 8.46 16.93
C PRO A 47 9.92 7.75 15.75
N ALA A 48 11.04 7.06 16.01
CA ALA A 48 11.77 6.30 15.00
C ALA A 48 10.98 5.08 14.50
N GLU A 49 10.36 4.32 15.41
CA GLU A 49 9.47 3.20 15.06
C GLU A 49 8.24 3.67 14.28
N ASN A 50 7.60 4.76 14.72
CA ASN A 50 6.47 5.34 13.99
C ASN A 50 6.87 5.81 12.59
N GLN A 51 8.09 6.32 12.41
CA GLN A 51 8.58 6.67 11.09
C GLN A 51 8.71 5.44 10.19
N LYS A 52 9.18 4.30 10.72
CA LYS A 52 9.25 3.04 9.96
C LYS A 52 7.85 2.54 9.55
N ILE A 53 6.83 2.73 10.39
CA ILE A 53 5.44 2.44 10.02
C ILE A 53 4.97 3.36 8.88
N LYS A 54 5.26 4.66 8.95
CA LYS A 54 4.88 5.58 7.88
C LYS A 54 5.54 5.22 6.56
N LEU A 55 6.80 4.78 6.58
CA LEU A 55 7.56 4.36 5.40
C LEU A 55 7.03 3.09 4.71
N LEU A 56 6.05 2.39 5.29
CA LEU A 56 5.28 1.36 4.58
C LEU A 56 4.47 1.93 3.40
N PHE A 57 4.21 3.24 3.44
CA PHE A 57 3.36 3.97 2.51
C PHE A 57 4.14 5.14 1.90
N SER A 58 3.77 5.55 0.70
CA SER A 58 4.11 6.90 0.22
C SER A 58 3.35 7.97 1.03
N ASP A 59 3.78 9.22 0.93
CA ASP A 59 3.07 10.36 1.54
C ASP A 59 1.63 10.49 0.99
N TYR A 60 1.44 10.21 -0.29
CA TYR A 60 0.11 10.23 -0.92
C TYR A 60 -0.80 9.11 -0.39
N GLU A 61 -0.26 7.90 -0.22
CA GLU A 61 -0.98 6.78 0.39
C GLU A 61 -1.32 7.09 1.86
N TRP A 62 -0.40 7.73 2.59
CA TRP A 62 -0.65 8.17 3.96
C TRP A 62 -1.78 9.20 4.02
N MET A 63 -1.79 10.18 3.10
CA MET A 63 -2.90 11.12 2.95
C MET A 63 -4.23 10.38 2.67
N LEU A 64 -4.22 9.36 1.82
CA LEU A 64 -5.41 8.55 1.53
C LEU A 64 -5.93 7.84 2.79
N ILE A 65 -5.04 7.27 3.61
CA ILE A 65 -5.42 6.69 4.92
C ILE A 65 -6.11 7.74 5.79
N GLN A 66 -5.56 8.95 5.89
CA GLN A 66 -6.17 10.03 6.68
C GLN A 66 -7.56 10.41 6.15
N LYS A 67 -7.75 10.46 4.83
CA LYS A 67 -9.07 10.70 4.21
C LYS A 67 -10.07 9.61 4.60
N ILE A 68 -9.67 8.35 4.56
CA ILE A 68 -10.54 7.23 4.94
C ILE A 68 -10.88 7.28 6.43
N VAL A 69 -9.88 7.48 7.31
CA VAL A 69 -10.11 7.61 8.75
C VAL A 69 -11.14 8.71 9.02
N ARG A 70 -10.99 9.88 8.40
CA ARG A 70 -11.96 10.98 8.52
C ARG A 70 -13.35 10.57 8.03
N GLN A 71 -13.46 9.88 6.90
CA GLN A 71 -14.76 9.40 6.40
C GLN A 71 -15.41 8.39 7.34
N THR A 72 -14.65 7.53 8.02
CA THR A 72 -15.19 6.57 9.01
C THR A 72 -15.63 7.21 10.33
N VAL A 73 -15.30 8.49 10.55
CA VAL A 73 -15.88 9.30 11.63
C VAL A 73 -17.28 9.77 11.22
N ILE A 74 -17.44 10.19 9.98
CA ILE A 74 -18.71 10.67 9.40
C ILE A 74 -19.67 9.50 9.15
N TYR A 75 -19.15 8.37 8.67
CA TYR A 75 -19.87 7.14 8.32
C TYR A 75 -19.31 5.94 9.11
N PRO A 76 -19.68 5.78 10.40
CA PRO A 76 -19.14 4.73 11.27
C PRO A 76 -19.31 3.30 10.75
N GLU A 77 -20.36 3.04 9.98
CA GLU A 77 -20.65 1.74 9.35
C GLU A 77 -19.57 1.28 8.37
N LYS A 78 -18.80 2.22 7.80
CA LYS A 78 -17.70 1.94 6.88
C LYS A 78 -16.40 1.51 7.57
N ARG A 79 -16.34 1.49 8.90
CA ARG A 79 -15.14 1.10 9.65
C ARG A 79 -14.71 -0.34 9.37
N THR A 80 -15.67 -1.26 9.24
CA THR A 80 -15.38 -2.68 8.99
C THR A 80 -14.88 -2.95 7.57
N SER A 81 -15.23 -2.07 6.61
CA SER A 81 -14.80 -2.16 5.22
C SER A 81 -13.61 -1.25 4.89
N ALA A 82 -12.98 -0.60 5.87
CA ALA A 82 -12.00 0.45 5.62
C ALA A 82 -10.76 -0.03 4.84
N VAL A 83 -10.30 -1.27 5.07
CA VAL A 83 -9.20 -1.87 4.30
C VAL A 83 -9.59 -2.05 2.83
N ALA A 84 -10.78 -2.61 2.58
CA ALA A 84 -11.29 -2.78 1.23
C ALA A 84 -11.52 -1.42 0.52
N GLU A 85 -12.05 -0.43 1.23
CA GLU A 85 -12.22 0.94 0.70
C GLU A 85 -10.85 1.59 0.41
N PHE A 86 -9.82 1.35 1.22
CA PHE A 86 -8.46 1.82 0.93
C PHE A 86 -7.92 1.24 -0.37
N LYS A 87 -7.98 -0.09 -0.53
CA LYS A 87 -7.53 -0.77 -1.75
C LYS A 87 -8.32 -0.31 -2.98
N LYS A 88 -9.64 -0.26 -2.86
CA LYS A 88 -10.53 0.23 -3.92
C LYS A 88 -10.19 1.65 -4.35
N MET A 89 -10.10 2.59 -3.39
CA MET A 89 -9.82 3.99 -3.71
C MET A 89 -8.42 4.16 -4.29
N LYS A 90 -7.43 3.44 -3.76
CA LYS A 90 -6.06 3.42 -4.30
C LYS A 90 -6.04 2.99 -5.76
N THR A 91 -6.74 1.91 -6.10
CA THR A 91 -6.84 1.44 -7.49
C THR A 91 -7.63 2.42 -8.37
N GLN A 92 -8.75 2.95 -7.90
CA GLN A 92 -9.55 3.92 -8.65
C GLN A 92 -8.75 5.20 -8.96
N ILE A 93 -7.95 5.67 -8.02
CA ILE A 93 -7.05 6.83 -8.22
C ILE A 93 -6.01 6.51 -9.27
N ALA A 94 -5.32 5.37 -9.16
CA ALA A 94 -4.32 4.94 -10.15
C ALA A 94 -4.94 4.85 -11.56
N ARG A 95 -6.11 4.22 -11.71
CA ARG A 95 -6.84 4.16 -12.98
C ARG A 95 -7.16 5.55 -13.51
N THR A 96 -7.63 6.45 -12.66
CA THR A 96 -7.93 7.84 -13.05
C THR A 96 -6.68 8.54 -13.57
N TRP A 97 -5.54 8.41 -12.89
CA TRP A 97 -4.29 9.01 -13.33
C TRP A 97 -3.83 8.47 -14.69
N LEU A 98 -3.95 7.16 -14.90
CA LEU A 98 -3.54 6.49 -16.13
C LEU A 98 -4.48 6.80 -17.29
N SER A 99 -5.80 6.86 -17.06
CA SER A 99 -6.78 7.20 -18.10
C SER A 99 -6.67 8.64 -18.59
N ASN A 100 -6.09 9.54 -17.79
CA ASN A 100 -5.83 10.93 -18.19
C ASN A 100 -4.37 11.14 -18.66
N ASP A 101 -3.61 10.07 -18.85
CA ASP A 101 -2.20 10.08 -19.27
C ASP A 101 -1.30 11.00 -18.40
N LEU A 102 -1.63 11.10 -17.11
CA LEU A 102 -0.89 11.90 -16.12
C LEU A 102 0.21 11.12 -15.43
N ALA A 103 0.08 9.79 -15.38
CA ALA A 103 0.94 8.92 -14.59
C ALA A 103 1.88 8.06 -15.43
N LYS A 104 3.02 7.74 -14.82
CA LYS A 104 3.96 6.72 -15.28
C LYS A 104 3.74 5.43 -14.50
N VAL A 105 4.09 4.31 -15.12
CA VAL A 105 4.02 2.98 -14.52
C VAL A 105 5.38 2.31 -14.58
N GLU A 106 5.85 1.81 -13.46
CA GLU A 106 7.16 1.16 -13.33
C GLU A 106 7.01 -0.17 -12.58
N LEU A 107 7.69 -1.21 -13.05
CA LEU A 107 7.87 -2.44 -12.28
C LEU A 107 9.14 -2.27 -11.45
N LEU A 108 9.01 -2.32 -10.12
CA LEU A 108 10.13 -2.31 -9.21
C LEU A 108 10.68 -3.74 -9.11
N THR A 109 11.85 -3.98 -9.68
CA THR A 109 12.56 -5.25 -9.49
C THR A 109 13.05 -5.33 -8.05
N GLN A 110 12.38 -6.10 -7.20
CA GLN A 110 12.96 -6.49 -5.91
C GLN A 110 13.96 -7.64 -6.11
N SER A 111 14.99 -7.63 -5.25
CA SER A 111 16.02 -8.64 -5.07
C SER A 111 15.48 -10.07 -5.01
N GLU A 112 16.35 -11.04 -5.34
CA GLU A 112 16.12 -12.48 -5.57
C GLU A 112 15.23 -13.25 -4.56
N GLU A 113 14.85 -12.66 -3.42
CA GLU A 113 14.11 -13.29 -2.32
C GLU A 113 12.58 -13.35 -2.50
N SER A 114 11.98 -12.68 -3.49
CA SER A 114 10.52 -12.65 -3.66
C SER A 114 10.04 -13.11 -5.04
N THR A 115 10.30 -14.37 -5.38
CA THR A 115 9.81 -14.99 -6.63
C THR A 115 8.28 -15.06 -6.76
N GLN A 116 7.54 -14.76 -5.68
CA GLN A 116 6.08 -14.86 -5.62
C GLN A 116 5.34 -13.55 -5.88
N TYR A 117 6.01 -12.41 -5.77
CA TYR A 117 5.37 -11.10 -5.88
C TYR A 117 6.15 -10.16 -6.78
N LEU A 118 5.43 -9.18 -7.28
CA LEU A 118 5.87 -8.11 -8.15
C LEU A 118 5.46 -6.81 -7.48
N ASP A 119 6.37 -5.84 -7.40
CA ASP A 119 6.02 -4.50 -6.97
C ASP A 119 5.85 -3.58 -8.18
N LEU A 120 4.71 -2.91 -8.26
CA LEU A 120 4.33 -1.99 -9.31
C LEU A 120 4.20 -0.60 -8.71
N ARG A 121 4.80 0.40 -9.33
CA ARG A 121 4.65 1.80 -8.96
C ARG A 121 3.85 2.55 -10.03
N VAL A 122 2.86 3.31 -9.57
CA VAL A 122 2.16 4.31 -10.39
C VAL A 122 2.45 5.67 -9.79
N SER A 123 3.00 6.59 -10.58
CA SER A 123 3.39 7.92 -10.09
C SER A 123 2.96 9.04 -11.01
N ILE A 124 2.56 10.17 -10.42
CA ILE A 124 2.49 11.48 -11.09
C ILE A 124 3.73 12.25 -10.68
N THR A 125 4.41 12.85 -11.66
CA THR A 125 5.57 13.70 -11.41
C THR A 125 5.24 15.16 -11.67
N TYR A 126 5.85 16.04 -10.89
CA TYR A 126 5.71 17.49 -11.01
C TYR A 126 7.00 18.16 -11.49
N ASP A 127 7.97 17.37 -11.99
CA ASP A 127 9.32 17.81 -12.37
C ASP A 127 10.11 18.51 -11.25
N GLU A 128 9.69 18.30 -10.00
CA GLU A 128 10.28 18.86 -8.79
C GLU A 128 10.76 17.75 -7.86
N TRP A 129 11.90 17.96 -7.20
CA TRP A 129 12.59 16.90 -6.48
C TRP A 129 11.78 16.32 -5.32
N GLY A 130 11.31 15.08 -5.48
CA GLY A 130 10.71 14.29 -4.41
C GLY A 130 9.25 14.63 -4.07
N TYR A 131 8.59 15.46 -4.89
CA TYR A 131 7.18 15.82 -4.69
C TYR A 131 6.20 14.94 -5.47
N ASP A 132 6.69 13.84 -6.05
CA ASP A 132 5.87 12.92 -6.84
C ASP A 132 4.76 12.29 -5.99
N ASP A 133 3.55 12.24 -6.54
CA ASP A 133 2.46 11.48 -5.94
C ASP A 133 2.60 10.02 -6.35
N ILE A 134 2.83 9.13 -5.39
CA ILE A 134 3.18 7.73 -5.64
C ILE A 134 2.13 6.78 -5.06
N LEU A 135 1.75 5.76 -5.82
CA LEU A 135 0.99 4.59 -5.35
C LEU A 135 1.79 3.33 -5.63
N ASN A 136 2.03 2.50 -4.61
CA ASN A 136 2.79 1.25 -4.76
C ASN A 136 1.89 0.05 -4.60
N PHE A 137 1.84 -0.86 -5.58
CA PHE A 137 1.02 -2.07 -5.54
C PHE A 137 1.91 -3.29 -5.46
N ARG A 138 1.60 -4.21 -4.55
CA ARG A 138 2.19 -5.54 -4.55
C ARG A 138 1.22 -6.51 -5.21
N LEU A 139 1.66 -7.10 -6.30
CA LEU A 139 0.87 -7.99 -7.15
C LEU A 139 1.50 -9.38 -7.18
N PRO A 140 0.73 -10.45 -7.47
CA PRO A 140 1.29 -11.78 -7.68
C PRO A 140 2.25 -11.83 -8.88
N ALA A 141 3.32 -12.63 -8.79
CA ALA A 141 4.33 -12.73 -9.85
C ALA A 141 3.81 -13.26 -11.19
N PHE A 142 2.66 -13.94 -11.23
CA PHE A 142 2.06 -14.40 -12.50
C PHE A 142 1.67 -13.23 -13.42
N VAL A 143 1.42 -12.04 -12.87
CA VAL A 143 1.14 -10.81 -13.64
C VAL A 143 2.27 -10.52 -14.63
N GLN A 144 3.52 -10.71 -14.21
CA GLN A 144 4.67 -10.50 -15.08
C GLN A 144 4.66 -11.49 -16.26
N GLN A 145 4.16 -12.71 -16.06
CA GLN A 145 4.02 -13.69 -17.13
C GLN A 145 2.89 -13.32 -18.08
N GLN A 146 1.76 -12.81 -17.59
CA GLN A 146 0.66 -12.31 -18.43
C GLN A 146 1.13 -11.19 -19.36
N ILE A 147 1.78 -10.16 -18.81
CA ILE A 147 2.32 -9.02 -19.58
C ILE A 147 3.29 -9.51 -20.68
N LYS A 148 4.16 -10.48 -20.36
CA LYS A 148 5.13 -11.04 -21.32
C LYS A 148 4.46 -11.93 -22.38
N ASN A 149 3.57 -12.83 -21.98
CA ASN A 149 2.97 -13.84 -22.86
C ASN A 149 1.98 -13.22 -23.83
N GLU A 150 1.17 -12.28 -23.36
CA GLU A 150 0.15 -11.61 -24.17
C GLU A 150 0.74 -10.45 -24.97
N LYS A 151 2.03 -10.12 -24.76
CA LYS A 151 2.74 -8.98 -25.36
C LYS A 151 1.99 -7.66 -25.17
N ILE A 152 1.25 -7.54 -24.07
CA ILE A 152 0.50 -6.35 -23.72
C ILE A 152 1.48 -5.33 -23.14
N GLU A 153 1.30 -4.06 -23.51
CA GLU A 153 2.06 -2.97 -22.90
C GLU A 153 1.67 -2.82 -21.42
N LEU A 154 2.65 -2.68 -20.53
CA LEU A 154 2.43 -2.59 -19.08
C LEU A 154 1.34 -1.57 -18.71
N LEU A 155 1.37 -0.40 -19.35
CA LEU A 155 0.39 0.65 -19.15
C LEU A 155 -1.04 0.18 -19.49
N ALA A 156 -1.22 -0.49 -20.62
CA ALA A 156 -2.51 -1.03 -21.05
C ALA A 156 -3.00 -2.11 -20.07
N TRP A 157 -2.12 -3.03 -19.66
CA TRP A 157 -2.46 -4.07 -18.68
C TRP A 157 -2.97 -3.47 -17.36
N VAL A 158 -2.30 -2.44 -16.84
CA VAL A 158 -2.71 -1.78 -15.58
C VAL A 158 -4.05 -1.06 -15.71
N LYS A 159 -4.34 -0.39 -16.84
CA LYS A 159 -5.62 0.29 -17.06
C LYS A 159 -6.82 -0.68 -16.98
N GLU A 160 -6.62 -1.92 -17.42
CA GLU A 160 -7.67 -2.94 -17.56
C GLU A 160 -7.79 -3.89 -16.36
N ASN A 161 -6.67 -4.32 -15.76
CA ASN A 161 -6.65 -5.49 -14.87
C ASN A 161 -6.31 -5.19 -13.39
N LEU A 162 -5.87 -3.96 -13.07
CA LEU A 162 -5.35 -3.63 -11.73
C LEU A 162 -6.38 -3.84 -10.61
N GLU A 163 -7.65 -3.49 -10.86
CA GLU A 163 -8.72 -3.57 -9.85
C GLU A 163 -9.05 -5.02 -9.46
N GLU A 164 -9.14 -5.90 -10.44
CA GLU A 164 -9.43 -7.32 -10.22
C GLU A 164 -8.24 -8.05 -9.60
N THR A 165 -7.03 -7.62 -9.90
CA THR A 165 -5.81 -8.29 -9.43
C THR A 165 -5.41 -7.88 -8.01
N TYR A 166 -5.74 -6.64 -7.59
CA TYR A 166 -5.28 -6.08 -6.31
C TYR A 166 -6.27 -6.24 -5.15
N ASN A 167 -7.57 -6.34 -5.44
CA ASN A 167 -8.64 -6.43 -4.44
C ASN A 167 -8.89 -7.87 -4.01
#